data_AF-A0A3S4FQT5-F1
#
_entry.id   AF-A0A3S4FQT5-F1
#
_cell.length_a   1.000
_cell.length_b   1.000
_cell.length_c   1.000
_cell.angle_alpha   90.00
_cell.angle_beta   90.00
_cell.angle_gamma   90.00
#
_symmetry.space_group_name_H-M   'P 1'
#
loop_
_entity.id
_entity.type
_entity.pdbx_description
1 polymer ?
#
loop_
_entity_poly.entity_id
_entity_poly.type
_entity_poly.pdbx_seq_one_letter_code
_entity_poly.pdbx_strand_id
1 'polypeptide(L)' 'MRTRVSEISVVGRNTQGVILIRTAEDENVVGLQRVAEPVDDEELDAIDGSVAEGDEDIAPEAESDDDVADDADE' A
#
# COMPACT_ATOMS: atom_id res chain seq x y z
N MET A 1 21.69 -2.10 -1.22
CA MET A 1 21.28 -3.13 -2.21
C MET A 1 20.15 -2.54 -3.05
N ARG A 2 20.18 -2.70 -4.38
CA ARG A 2 19.12 -2.24 -5.29
C ARG A 2 18.65 -3.44 -6.12
N THR A 3 17.35 -3.66 -6.19
CA THR A 3 16.74 -4.80 -6.91
C THR A 3 15.66 -4.27 -7.83
N ARG A 4 15.59 -4.77 -9.07
CA ARG A 4 14.50 -4.39 -9.97
C ARG A 4 13.23 -5.11 -9.57
N VAL A 5 12.10 -4.43 -9.66
CA VAL A 5 10.80 -5.01 -9.32
C VAL A 5 10.46 -6.20 -10.22
N SER A 6 10.87 -6.15 -11.49
CA SER A 6 10.66 -7.22 -12.47
C SER A 6 11.35 -8.55 -12.11
N GLU A 7 12.27 -8.55 -11.15
CA GLU A 7 13.02 -9.74 -10.73
C GLU A 7 12.34 -10.47 -9.55
N ILE A 8 11.23 -9.93 -9.04
CA ILE A 8 10.54 -10.43 -7.85
C ILE A 8 9.27 -11.16 -8.26
N SER A 9 9.03 -12.34 -7.67
CA SER A 9 7.81 -13.11 -7.92
C SER A 9 6.56 -12.41 -7.38
N VAL A 10 5.51 -12.36 -8.20
CA VAL A 10 4.18 -11.90 -7.76
C VAL A 10 3.52 -13.02 -6.95
N VAL A 11 3.20 -12.72 -5.68
CA VAL A 11 2.58 -13.68 -4.75
C VAL A 11 1.36 -13.06 -4.07
N GLY A 12 0.45 -13.90 -3.58
CA GLY A 12 -0.77 -13.45 -2.89
C GLY A 12 -0.49 -12.82 -1.51
N ARG A 13 -1.51 -12.13 -0.96
CA ARG A 13 -1.39 -11.33 0.28
C ARG A 13 -1.09 -12.14 1.55
N ASN A 14 -1.46 -13.42 1.60
CA ASN A 14 -1.22 -14.30 2.75
C ASN A 14 -0.22 -15.41 2.38
N THR A 15 0.99 -15.01 2.00
CA THR A 15 2.07 -15.91 1.62
C THR A 15 3.34 -15.58 2.40
N GLN A 16 4.27 -16.54 2.48
CA GLN A 16 5.56 -16.33 3.12
C GLN A 16 6.50 -15.39 2.32
N GLY A 17 6.22 -15.19 1.03
CA GLY A 17 7.06 -14.39 0.14
C GLY A 17 8.33 -15.11 -0.32
N VAL A 18 9.29 -14.32 -0.81
CA VAL A 18 10.59 -14.78 -1.32
C VAL A 18 11.73 -13.99 -0.67
N ILE A 19 12.92 -14.58 -0.60
CA ILE A 19 14.08 -13.94 0.03
C ILE A 19 14.72 -12.95 -0.96
N LEU A 20 14.69 -11.66 -0.62
CA LEU A 20 15.37 -10.60 -1.39
C LEU A 20 16.80 -10.35 -0.91
N ILE A 21 17.00 -10.26 0.41
CA ILE A 21 18.29 -9.95 1.04
C ILE A 21 18.58 -11.06 2.04
N ARG A 22 19.80 -11.60 2.03
CA ARG A 22 20.30 -12.46 3.11
C ARG A 22 21.03 -11.58 4.12
N THR A 23 20.57 -11.56 5.36
CA THR A 23 21.26 -10.91 6.48
C THR A 23 22.10 -11.94 7.23
N ALA A 24 23.13 -11.49 7.96
CA ALA A 24 23.77 -12.33 8.97
C ALA A 24 22.82 -12.55 10.17
N GLU A 25 23.16 -13.49 11.06
CA GLU A 25 22.29 -13.91 12.18
C GLU A 25 21.90 -12.76 13.12
N ASP A 26 22.78 -11.78 13.31
CA ASP A 26 22.58 -10.63 14.21
C ASP A 26 22.25 -9.31 13.47
N GLU A 27 21.94 -9.38 12.17
CA GLU A 27 21.64 -8.21 11.35
C GLU A 27 20.18 -8.18 10.89
N ASN A 28 19.59 -6.98 10.91
CA ASN A 28 18.21 -6.76 10.52
C ASN A 28 18.08 -5.63 9.49
N VAL A 29 17.07 -5.73 8.64
CA VAL A 29 16.67 -4.66 7.72
C VAL A 29 15.89 -3.62 8.51
N VAL A 30 16.41 -2.40 8.59
CA VAL A 30 15.79 -1.30 9.36
C VAL A 30 14.90 -0.38 8.52
N GLY A 31 14.89 -0.55 7.19
CA GLY A 31 14.05 0.25 6.31
C GLY A 31 14.19 -0.14 4.84
N LEU A 32 13.22 0.30 4.04
CA LEU A 32 13.22 0.19 2.60
C LEU A 32 12.64 1.47 2.00
N GLN A 33 13.12 1.84 0.81
CA GLN A 33 12.69 3.04 0.11
C GLN A 33 12.69 2.74 -1.39
N ARG A 34 11.65 3.20 -2.10
CA ARG A 34 11.68 3.21 -3.57
C ARG A 34 12.73 4.20 -4.04
N VAL A 35 13.56 3.78 -4.98
CA VAL A 35 14.52 4.68 -5.62
C VAL A 35 13.74 5.63 -6.53
N ALA A 36 13.82 6.93 -6.27
CA ALA A 36 13.31 7.94 -7.18
C ALA A 36 14.19 7.96 -8.43
N GLU A 37 13.55 7.91 -9.60
CA GLU A 37 14.26 8.16 -10.85
C GLU A 37 14.53 9.65 -10.96
N PRO A 38 15.71 10.05 -11.47
CA PRO A 38 15.96 11.45 -11.77
C PRO A 38 14.95 11.88 -12.83
N VAL A 39 14.09 12.83 -12.48
CA VAL A 39 13.27 13.55 -13.44
C VAL A 39 14.19 14.43 -14.28
N ASP A 40 14.02 14.37 -15.59
CA ASP A 40 14.72 15.28 -16.50
C ASP A 40 14.22 16.70 -16.24
N ASP A 41 15.08 17.71 -16.36
CA ASP A 41 14.76 19.10 -16.00
C ASP A 41 13.56 19.63 -16.82
N GLU A 42 13.31 19.06 -18.00
CA GLU A 42 12.18 19.39 -18.88
C GLU A 42 10.81 18.90 -18.36
N GLU A 43 10.76 17.87 -17.49
CA GLU A 43 9.51 17.32 -16.94
C GLU A 43 9.10 17.99 -15.62
N LEU A 44 10.06 18.59 -14.91
CA LEU A 44 9.83 19.34 -13.66
C LEU A 44 8.97 20.59 -13.86
N ASP A 45 9.06 21.24 -15.04
CA ASP A 45 8.27 22.43 -15.39
C ASP A 45 6.79 22.10 -15.68
N ALA A 46 6.41 20.83 -15.83
CA ALA A 46 5.03 20.40 -16.10
C ALA A 46 4.22 20.10 -14.82
N ILE A 47 4.86 20.07 -13.64
CA ILE A 47 4.21 19.74 -12.37
C ILE A 47 3.78 21.06 -11.69
N ASP A 48 2.66 21.63 -12.16
CA ASP A 48 1.98 22.72 -11.47
C ASP A 48 1.29 22.21 -10.19
N GLY A 49 2.06 22.16 -9.10
CA GLY A 49 1.67 22.38 -7.69
C GLY A 49 0.41 21.74 -7.08
N SER A 50 -0.35 20.90 -7.77
CA SER A 50 -1.71 20.48 -7.40
C SER A 50 -1.79 19.09 -6.76
N VAL A 51 -0.66 18.44 -6.49
CA VAL A 51 -0.66 17.15 -5.76
C VAL A 51 -0.72 17.40 -4.25
N ALA A 52 -1.85 17.93 -3.78
CA ALA A 52 -2.22 17.94 -2.37
C ALA A 52 -3.73 18.05 -2.21
N GLU A 53 -4.50 17.09 -2.74
CA GLU A 53 -5.81 16.79 -2.18
C GLU A 53 -5.82 15.32 -1.82
N GLY A 54 -5.85 15.07 -0.50
CA GLY A 54 -6.00 13.74 0.04
C GLY A 54 -7.25 13.11 -0.53
N ASP A 55 -7.10 11.90 -1.04
CA ASP A 55 -8.16 11.05 -1.54
C ASP A 55 -9.26 10.93 -0.45
N GLU A 56 -10.38 11.62 -0.66
CA GLU A 56 -11.55 11.68 0.23
C GLU A 56 -12.46 10.43 0.09
N ASP A 57 -11.94 9.29 -0.36
CA ASP A 57 -12.71 8.03 -0.44
C ASP A 57 -12.69 7.25 0.88
N ILE A 58 -13.07 7.90 1.98
CA ILE A 58 -13.63 7.20 3.14
C ILE A 58 -15.14 7.22 2.97
N ALA A 59 -15.66 6.17 2.31
CA ALA A 59 -17.09 5.94 2.20
C ALA A 59 -17.74 5.90 3.61
N PRO A 60 -18.91 6.53 3.82
CA PRO A 60 -19.59 6.42 5.11
C PRO A 60 -20.08 4.98 5.29
N GLU A 61 -19.65 4.32 6.36
CA GLU A 61 -20.26 3.08 6.81
C GLU A 61 -21.71 3.39 7.18
N ALA A 62 -22.65 2.93 6.36
CA ALA A 62 -24.07 3.00 6.68
C ALA A 62 -24.32 2.06 7.87
N GLU A 63 -24.46 2.64 9.06
CA GLU A 63 -25.04 1.98 10.22
C GLU A 63 -26.48 1.56 9.85
N SER A 64 -26.66 0.29 9.49
CA SER A 64 -27.99 -0.31 9.42
C SER A 64 -28.36 -0.73 10.84
N ASP A 65 -28.89 0.23 11.57
CA ASP A 65 -29.66 0.05 12.80
C ASP A 65 -31.03 -0.54 12.37
N ASP A 66 -31.16 -1.86 12.38
CA ASP A 66 -32.46 -2.53 12.30
C ASP A 66 -32.64 -3.35 13.58
N ASP A 67 -32.92 -2.61 14.65
CA ASP A 67 -33.35 -3.16 15.93
C ASP A 67 -34.88 -3.09 16.00
N VAL A 68 -35.46 -4.25 16.33
CA VAL A 68 -36.74 -4.50 17.02
C VAL A 68 -37.98 -4.99 16.21
N ALA A 69 -38.13 -6.33 16.34
CA ALA A 69 -39.31 -7.14 16.69
C ALA A 69 -40.46 -7.38 15.70
N ASP A 70 -40.74 -8.67 15.47
CA ASP A 70 -42.08 -9.20 15.72
C ASP A 70 -42.00 -10.62 16.31
N ASP A 71 -42.63 -10.74 17.47
CA ASP A 71 -42.86 -11.93 18.27
C ASP A 71 -44.04 -12.71 17.65
N ALA A 72 -43.83 -13.96 17.25
CA ALA A 72 -44.93 -14.86 16.95
C ALA A 72 -44.51 -16.32 17.25
N ASP A 73 -44.87 -16.75 18.46
CA ASP A 73 -45.06 -18.15 18.86
C ASP A 73 -45.70 -18.99 17.73
N GLU A 74 -45.06 -20.11 17.36
CA GLU A 74 -45.55 -21.50 17.59
C GLU A 74 -44.48 -22.54 17.20
#